data_AF-A0A9D1M0R6-F1
#
_entry.id   AF-A0A9D1M0R6-F1
#
_cell.length_a   1.000
_cell.length_b   1.000
_cell.length_c   1.000
_cell.angle_alpha   90.00
_cell.angle_beta   90.00
_cell.angle_gamma   90.00
#
_symmetry.space_group_name_H-M   'P 1'
#
loop_
_entity.id
_entity.type
_entity.pdbx_description
1 polymer ?
#
loop_
_entity_poly.entity_id
_entity_poly.type
_entity_poly.pdbx_seq_one_letter_code
_entity_poly.pdbx_strand_id
1 'polypeptide(L)'
;MENAADALKMAGFVLLFILALTIAMMTLTQARTAAQAILYAEDDRNFYSYVEEDDYIDLTSNRYKVTRNVTIDDIIPTLYRYYKENYRVEFVGIDNHPLYTNSKGQKTYALDLDEEMENNEPWQGSNRAIKENLDKIIKNVLLYNYKDSTFVEELGIMPKEEADPNAEESIENENEQTKRLIRYTLIN
;
A
#
# COMPACT_ATOMS: atom_id res chain seq x y z
N MET A 1 -8.06 -26.40 -67.53
CA MET A 1 -7.79 -25.03 -67.05
C MET A 1 -8.78 -24.55 -65.97
N GLU A 2 -9.91 -25.23 -65.74
CA GLU A 2 -10.93 -24.86 -64.74
C GLU A 2 -10.39 -24.85 -63.28
N ASN A 3 -9.53 -25.80 -62.92
CA ASN A 3 -8.95 -25.91 -61.58
C ASN A 3 -8.02 -24.76 -61.15
N ALA A 4 -7.37 -24.08 -62.10
CA ALA A 4 -6.42 -23.01 -61.78
C ALA A 4 -7.14 -21.69 -61.42
N ALA A 5 -8.27 -21.42 -62.09
CA ALA A 5 -9.07 -20.22 -61.83
C ALA A 5 -9.80 -20.30 -60.48
N ASP A 6 -10.30 -21.48 -60.10
CA ASP A 6 -10.96 -21.66 -58.80
C ASP A 6 -9.97 -21.73 -57.64
N ALA A 7 -8.78 -22.32 -57.85
CA ALA A 7 -7.68 -22.22 -56.88
C ALA A 7 -7.25 -20.77 -56.63
N LEU A 8 -7.22 -19.93 -57.68
CA LEU A 8 -6.88 -18.51 -57.55
C LEU A 8 -7.91 -17.73 -56.72
N LYS A 9 -9.21 -18.01 -56.89
CA LYS A 9 -10.28 -17.39 -56.09
C LYS A 9 -10.19 -17.79 -54.62
N MET A 10 -10.00 -19.08 -54.35
CA MET A 10 -9.82 -19.58 -52.98
C MET A 10 -8.58 -18.99 -52.32
N ALA A 11 -7.45 -18.89 -53.04
CA ALA A 11 -6.25 -18.24 -52.55
C ALA A 11 -6.48 -16.75 -52.23
N GLY A 12 -7.25 -16.03 -53.06
CA GLY A 12 -7.62 -14.64 -52.81
C GLY A 12 -8.41 -14.45 -51.51
N PHE A 13 -9.37 -15.33 -51.21
CA PHE A 13 -10.12 -15.28 -49.96
C PHE A 13 -9.27 -15.62 -48.73
N VAL A 14 -8.37 -16.60 -48.85
CA VAL A 14 -7.42 -16.92 -47.77
C VAL A 14 -6.48 -15.75 -47.48
N LEU A 15 -6.02 -15.05 -48.52
CA LEU A 15 -5.15 -13.88 -48.36
C LEU A 15 -5.89 -12.72 -47.67
N LEU A 16 -7.14 -12.46 -48.06
CA LEU A 16 -8.01 -11.49 -47.38
C LEU A 16 -8.28 -11.87 -45.92
N PHE A 17 -8.49 -13.15 -45.64
CA PHE A 17 -8.71 -13.64 -44.28
C PHE A 17 -7.46 -13.47 -43.40
N ILE A 18 -6.27 -13.81 -43.91
CA ILE A 18 -5.00 -13.61 -43.20
C ILE A 18 -4.76 -12.12 -42.94
N LEU A 19 -5.08 -11.26 -43.90
CA LEU A 19 -4.96 -9.81 -43.74
C LEU A 19 -5.89 -9.29 -42.64
N ALA A 20 -7.15 -9.72 -42.63
CA ALA A 20 -8.09 -9.37 -41.57
C ALA A 20 -7.65 -9.88 -40.19
N LEU A 21 -7.15 -11.12 -40.11
CA LEU A 21 -6.64 -11.71 -38.88
C LEU A 21 -5.40 -10.95 -38.36
N THR A 22 -4.54 -10.47 -39.27
CA THR A 22 -3.38 -9.66 -38.92
C THR A 22 -3.80 -8.33 -38.30
N ILE A 23 -4.78 -7.65 -38.91
CA ILE A 23 -5.33 -6.38 -38.37
C ILE A 23 -5.97 -6.63 -37.01
N ALA A 24 -6.74 -7.71 -36.85
CA ALA A 24 -7.38 -8.04 -35.57
C ALA A 24 -6.35 -8.31 -34.44
N MET A 25 -5.27 -9.04 -34.73
CA MET A 25 -4.20 -9.26 -33.76
C MET A 25 -3.46 -7.97 -33.41
N MET A 26 -3.27 -7.08 -34.39
CA MET A 26 -2.66 -5.77 -34.16
C MET A 26 -3.52 -4.90 -33.24
N THR A 27 -4.83 -4.83 -33.49
CA THR A 27 -5.75 -4.05 -32.65
C THR A 27 -5.87 -4.63 -31.24
N LEU A 28 -5.89 -5.96 -31.09
CA LEU A 28 -5.92 -6.61 -29.78
C LEU A 28 -4.64 -6.34 -28.98
N THR A 29 -3.49 -6.34 -29.64
CA THR A 29 -2.19 -6.03 -29.01
C THR A 29 -2.15 -4.59 -28.52
N GLN A 30 -2.63 -3.64 -29.33
CA GLN A 30 -2.74 -2.23 -28.93
C GLN A 30 -3.71 -2.04 -27.76
N ALA A 31 -4.87 -2.68 -27.81
CA ALA A 31 -5.86 -2.63 -26.72
C ALA A 31 -5.29 -3.19 -25.41
N ARG A 32 -4.57 -4.33 -25.46
CA ARG A 32 -3.88 -4.91 -24.30
C ARG A 32 -2.84 -3.95 -23.73
N THR A 33 -2.04 -3.33 -24.59
CA THR A 33 -0.99 -2.37 -24.17
C THR A 33 -1.61 -1.15 -23.49
N ALA A 34 -2.69 -0.60 -24.05
CA ALA A 34 -3.42 0.51 -23.46
C ALA A 34 -4.05 0.12 -22.10
N ALA A 35 -4.65 -1.08 -22.01
CA ALA A 35 -5.19 -1.58 -20.74
C ALA A 35 -4.10 -1.74 -19.66
N GLN A 36 -2.92 -2.22 -20.05
CA GLN A 36 -1.77 -2.30 -19.14
C GLN A 36 -1.27 -0.92 -18.71
N ALA A 37 -1.22 0.06 -19.61
CA ALA A 37 -0.84 1.42 -19.28
C ALA A 37 -1.82 2.08 -18.30
N ILE A 38 -3.13 1.86 -18.48
CA ILE A 38 -4.16 2.33 -17.55
C ILE A 38 -3.99 1.62 -16.20
N LEU A 39 -3.84 0.30 -16.17
CA LEU A 39 -3.64 -0.45 -14.93
C LEU A 39 -2.37 0.01 -14.19
N TYR A 40 -1.30 0.28 -14.93
CA TYR A 40 -0.06 0.81 -14.38
C TYR A 40 -0.23 2.22 -13.80
N ALA A 41 -1.02 3.07 -14.46
CA ALA A 41 -1.31 4.42 -14.01
C ALA A 41 -2.30 4.49 -12.83
N GLU A 42 -3.22 3.53 -12.73
CA GLU A 42 -4.16 3.37 -11.61
C GLU A 42 -3.52 2.71 -10.38
N ASP A 43 -2.39 2.00 -10.53
CA ASP A 43 -1.60 1.58 -9.36
C ASP A 43 -0.86 2.79 -8.81
N ASP A 44 -1.48 3.45 -7.84
CA ASP A 44 -0.96 4.60 -7.09
C ASP A 44 0.46 4.37 -6.53
N ARG A 45 0.94 3.12 -6.47
CA ARG A 45 2.28 2.80 -5.98
C ARG A 45 3.40 3.00 -6.99
N ASN A 46 3.12 2.99 -8.30
CA ASN A 46 4.15 3.08 -9.33
C ASN A 46 4.79 4.47 -9.46
N PHE A 47 4.14 5.51 -8.92
CA PHE A 47 4.67 6.88 -8.89
C PHE A 47 5.37 7.24 -7.58
N TYR A 48 5.33 6.35 -6.58
CA TYR A 48 6.23 6.48 -5.44
C TYR A 48 7.61 6.02 -5.90
N SER A 49 8.57 6.95 -5.97
CA SER A 49 9.97 6.54 -5.92
C SER A 49 10.15 5.82 -4.59
N TYR A 50 10.45 4.52 -4.63
CA TYR A 50 10.99 3.83 -3.48
C TYR A 50 12.36 4.48 -3.23
N VAL A 51 12.36 5.44 -2.32
CA VAL A 51 13.58 6.00 -1.76
C VAL A 51 14.25 4.85 -1.01
N GLU A 52 15.49 4.53 -1.37
CA GLU A 52 16.22 3.36 -0.89
C GLU A 52 16.37 3.39 0.65
N GLU A 53 16.57 2.24 1.29
CA GLU A 53 16.59 2.12 2.76
C GLU A 53 17.64 3.02 3.44
N ASP A 54 18.76 3.26 2.74
CA ASP A 54 19.85 4.18 3.09
C ASP A 54 19.49 5.67 2.97
N ASP A 55 18.33 5.98 2.38
CA ASP A 55 17.74 7.32 2.34
C ASP A 55 16.72 7.58 3.45
N TYR A 56 16.27 6.56 4.17
CA TYR A 56 15.42 6.74 5.36
C TYR A 56 16.13 6.48 6.66
N ILE A 57 17.16 5.64 6.70
CA ILE A 57 17.86 5.26 7.94
C ILE A 57 19.34 5.56 7.75
N ASP A 58 19.89 6.44 8.59
CA ASP A 58 21.34 6.54 8.76
C ASP A 58 21.82 5.24 9.43
N LEU A 59 22.32 4.31 8.61
CA LEU A 59 22.85 3.01 9.04
C LEU A 59 23.98 3.14 10.08
N THR A 60 24.62 4.32 10.16
CA THR A 60 25.68 4.62 11.14
C THR A 60 25.12 5.00 12.51
N SER A 61 23.95 5.66 12.52
CA SER A 61 23.33 6.23 13.73
C SER A 61 22.03 5.52 14.14
N ASN A 62 21.54 4.59 13.31
CA ASN A 62 20.22 3.95 13.41
C ASN A 62 19.08 4.97 13.58
N ARG A 63 19.17 6.10 12.87
CA ARG A 63 18.26 7.26 12.98
C ARG A 63 17.58 7.55 11.65
N TYR A 64 16.36 8.07 11.70
CA TYR A 64 15.63 8.44 10.49
C TYR A 64 16.25 9.67 9.81
N LYS A 65 16.53 9.59 8.51
CA LYS A 65 17.22 10.61 7.70
C LYS A 65 16.26 11.73 7.26
N VAL A 66 14.97 11.43 7.11
CA VAL A 66 13.92 12.40 6.79
C VAL A 66 13.01 12.56 7.99
N THR A 67 13.08 13.73 8.63
CA THR A 67 12.19 14.11 9.72
C THR A 67 11.62 15.50 9.50
N ARG A 68 10.40 15.73 9.97
CA ARG A 68 9.80 17.07 10.01
C ARG A 68 8.91 17.24 11.24
N ASN A 69 8.81 18.48 11.70
CA ASN A 69 7.86 18.83 12.75
C ASN A 69 6.46 18.97 12.13
N VAL A 70 5.48 18.31 12.72
CA VAL A 70 4.09 18.26 12.25
C VAL A 70 3.13 18.50 13.42
N THR A 71 1.95 19.01 13.11
CA THR A 71 0.85 19.17 14.07
C THR A 71 -0.24 18.12 13.84
N ILE A 72 -1.24 18.03 14.73
CA ILE A 72 -2.36 17.08 14.54
C ILE A 72 -3.09 17.33 13.21
N ASP A 73 -3.20 18.57 12.76
CA ASP A 73 -3.84 18.90 11.48
C ASP A 73 -3.09 18.30 10.28
N ASP A 74 -1.76 18.17 10.36
CA ASP A 74 -0.93 17.54 9.34
C ASP A 74 -1.02 16.01 9.38
N ILE A 75 -1.27 15.44 10.57
CA ILE A 75 -1.33 13.98 10.81
C ILE A 75 -2.68 13.40 10.35
N ILE A 76 -3.79 14.12 10.54
CA ILE A 76 -5.15 13.65 10.22
C ILE A 76 -5.29 13.12 8.77
N PRO A 77 -4.81 13.83 7.73
CA PRO A 77 -4.87 13.32 6.36
C PRO A 77 -4.13 11.99 6.18
N THR A 78 -2.98 11.81 6.83
CA THR A 78 -2.25 10.55 6.84
C THR A 78 -3.07 9.48 7.51
N LEU A 79 -3.67 9.73 8.67
CA LEU A 79 -4.54 8.75 9.31
C LEU A 79 -5.69 8.29 8.40
N TYR A 80 -6.34 9.17 7.63
CA TYR A 80 -7.40 8.72 6.71
C TYR A 80 -6.89 7.91 5.50
N ARG A 81 -5.59 7.89 5.22
CA ARG A 81 -4.99 7.07 4.17
C ARG A 81 -4.50 5.71 4.70
N TYR A 82 -4.34 5.52 6.01
CA TYR A 82 -3.75 4.30 6.61
C TYR A 82 -4.45 3.00 6.19
N TYR A 83 -5.78 3.05 6.00
CA TYR A 83 -6.53 1.86 5.66
C TYR A 83 -6.63 1.61 4.15
N LYS A 84 -6.15 2.55 3.34
CA LYS A 84 -6.08 2.45 1.88
C LYS A 84 -4.68 2.07 1.41
N GLU A 85 -3.68 2.54 2.14
CA GLU A 85 -2.26 2.35 1.85
C GLU A 85 -1.67 1.42 2.90
N ASN A 86 -0.92 0.39 2.49
CA ASN A 86 -0.37 -0.61 3.41
C ASN A 86 0.82 -0.05 4.22
N TYR A 87 0.54 0.75 5.24
CA TYR A 87 1.55 1.27 6.18
C TYR A 87 1.08 1.24 7.63
N ARG A 88 2.06 1.19 8.53
CA ARG A 88 1.88 1.29 9.98
C ARG A 88 2.07 2.73 10.44
N VAL A 89 1.17 3.23 11.28
CA VAL A 89 1.31 4.53 11.94
C VAL A 89 1.54 4.32 13.43
N GLU A 90 2.66 4.81 13.98
CA GLU A 90 3.02 4.68 15.39
C GLU A 90 3.06 6.05 16.07
N PHE A 91 2.55 6.14 17.29
CA PHE A 91 2.68 7.34 18.13
C PHE A 91 3.53 7.04 19.36
N VAL A 92 4.56 7.86 19.58
CA VAL A 92 5.51 7.73 20.70
C VAL A 92 5.37 8.93 21.62
N GLY A 93 5.41 8.69 22.95
CA GLY A 93 5.29 9.73 23.97
C GLY A 93 3.86 10.09 24.37
N ILE A 94 2.86 9.36 23.84
CA ILE A 94 1.44 9.54 24.18
C ILE A 94 0.94 8.55 25.26
N ASP A 95 1.84 8.02 26.10
CA ASP A 95 1.64 6.81 26.92
C ASP A 95 0.37 6.81 27.78
N ASN A 96 -0.06 7.97 28.27
CA ASN A 96 -1.28 8.10 29.09
C ASN A 96 -2.59 8.04 28.30
N HIS A 97 -2.52 8.19 26.97
CA HIS A 97 -3.66 8.32 26.08
C HIS A 97 -3.51 7.35 24.89
N PRO A 98 -3.73 6.04 25.09
CA PRO A 98 -3.69 5.08 23.99
C PRO A 98 -4.72 5.43 22.91
N LEU A 99 -4.41 5.09 21.65
CA LEU A 99 -5.32 5.32 20.53
C LEU A 99 -6.62 4.54 20.74
N TYR A 100 -6.48 3.28 21.14
CA TYR A 100 -7.59 2.41 21.52
C TYR A 100 -7.09 1.27 22.42
N THR A 101 -8.03 0.51 22.99
CA THR A 101 -7.75 -0.77 23.63
C THR A 101 -8.21 -1.86 22.69
N ASN A 102 -7.28 -2.75 22.31
CA ASN A 102 -7.53 -3.83 21.37
C ASN A 102 -8.49 -4.88 21.96
N SER A 103 -8.99 -5.78 21.11
CA SER A 103 -9.93 -6.83 21.52
C SER A 103 -9.34 -7.84 22.52
N LYS A 104 -8.01 -7.85 22.69
CA LYS A 104 -7.28 -8.62 23.71
C LYS A 104 -7.10 -7.87 25.03
N GLY A 105 -7.60 -6.63 25.14
CA GLY A 105 -7.50 -5.79 26.34
C GLY A 105 -6.18 -5.02 26.49
N GLN A 106 -5.34 -5.01 25.45
CA GLN A 106 -4.05 -4.32 25.43
C GLN A 106 -4.22 -2.89 24.92
N LYS A 107 -3.47 -1.97 25.51
CA LYS A 107 -3.43 -0.57 25.05
C LYS A 107 -2.61 -0.48 23.77
N THR A 108 -3.16 0.16 22.75
CA THR A 108 -2.52 0.28 21.45
C THR A 108 -2.15 1.73 21.13
N TYR A 109 -0.94 1.92 20.62
CA TYR A 109 -0.36 3.21 20.24
C TYR A 109 0.00 3.28 18.75
N ALA A 110 -0.36 2.23 17.99
CA ALA A 110 -0.14 2.15 16.56
C ALA A 110 -1.44 1.78 15.82
N LEU A 111 -1.55 2.19 14.56
CA LEU A 111 -2.59 1.74 13.64
C LEU A 111 -1.92 0.88 12.58
N ASP A 112 -2.44 -0.33 12.42
CA ASP A 112 -1.91 -1.33 11.50
C ASP A 112 -3.04 -2.30 11.16
N LEU A 113 -3.43 -2.35 9.89
CA LEU A 113 -4.52 -3.21 9.45
C LEU A 113 -4.24 -4.70 9.67
N ASP A 114 -3.00 -5.15 9.53
CA ASP A 114 -2.66 -6.57 9.69
C ASP A 114 -2.77 -6.95 11.17
N GLU A 115 -2.25 -6.11 12.07
CA GLU A 115 -2.36 -6.29 13.52
C GLU A 115 -3.83 -6.21 13.99
N GLU A 116 -4.62 -5.30 13.41
CA GLU A 116 -6.06 -5.16 13.68
C GLU A 116 -6.86 -6.38 13.19
N MET A 117 -6.46 -6.98 12.07
CA MET A 117 -7.05 -8.21 11.56
C MET A 117 -6.71 -9.41 12.45
N GLU A 118 -5.45 -9.56 12.85
CA GLU A 118 -4.99 -10.62 13.77
C GLU A 118 -5.62 -10.53 15.17
N ASN A 119 -5.87 -9.31 15.63
CA ASN A 119 -6.56 -9.07 16.89
C ASN A 119 -8.09 -9.26 16.79
N ASN A 120 -8.61 -9.56 15.59
CA ASN A 120 -10.03 -9.68 15.29
C ASN A 120 -10.83 -8.43 15.67
N GLU A 121 -10.31 -7.24 15.39
CA GLU A 121 -10.96 -5.99 15.82
C GLU A 121 -12.36 -5.81 15.21
N PRO A 122 -13.33 -5.25 15.96
CA PRO A 122 -14.72 -5.17 15.50
C PRO A 122 -14.95 -4.19 14.35
N TRP A 123 -13.98 -3.33 14.04
CA TRP A 123 -14.02 -2.41 12.90
C TRP A 123 -13.33 -2.94 11.64
N GLN A 124 -12.78 -4.17 11.66
CA GLN A 124 -12.17 -4.77 10.48
C GLN A 124 -13.22 -5.07 9.38
N GLY A 125 -12.80 -5.10 8.11
CA GLY A 125 -13.60 -5.61 7.00
C GLY A 125 -14.55 -4.63 6.30
N SER A 126 -14.68 -3.38 6.75
CA SER A 126 -15.32 -2.34 5.93
C SER A 126 -14.71 -0.96 6.13
N ASN A 127 -14.50 -0.24 5.02
CA ASN A 127 -13.99 1.13 5.03
C ASN A 127 -14.85 2.07 5.90
N ARG A 128 -16.15 1.80 6.03
CA ARG A 128 -17.05 2.58 6.88
C ARG A 128 -16.73 2.37 8.36
N ALA A 129 -16.60 1.12 8.81
CA ALA A 129 -16.32 0.81 10.21
C ALA A 129 -14.93 1.32 10.62
N ILE A 130 -13.93 1.15 9.75
CA ILE A 130 -12.59 1.69 9.96
C ILE A 130 -12.63 3.21 10.10
N LYS A 131 -13.32 3.91 9.20
CA LYS A 131 -13.49 5.37 9.26
C LYS A 131 -14.18 5.80 10.56
N GLU A 132 -15.26 5.12 10.96
CA GLU A 132 -15.98 5.42 12.19
C GLU A 132 -15.11 5.24 13.45
N ASN A 133 -14.24 4.22 13.45
CA ASN A 133 -13.26 4.03 14.52
C ASN A 133 -12.23 5.15 14.52
N LEU A 134 -11.67 5.46 13.35
CA LEU A 134 -10.68 6.52 13.21
C LEU A 134 -11.24 7.90 13.61
N ASP A 135 -12.49 8.20 13.26
CA ASP A 135 -13.17 9.41 13.68
C ASP A 135 -13.24 9.52 15.22
N LYS A 136 -13.39 8.40 15.94
CA LYS A 136 -13.37 8.38 17.42
C LYS A 136 -11.96 8.61 17.96
N ILE A 137 -10.95 7.96 17.39
CA ILE A 137 -9.54 8.13 17.79
C ILE A 137 -9.12 9.59 17.61
N ILE A 138 -9.38 10.16 16.44
CA ILE A 138 -9.04 11.55 16.12
C ILE A 138 -9.73 12.52 17.09
N LYS A 139 -11.03 12.37 17.32
CA LYS A 139 -11.78 13.33 18.16
C LYS A 139 -11.52 13.18 19.65
N ASN A 140 -11.51 11.94 20.15
CA ASN A 140 -11.54 11.68 21.59
C ASN A 140 -10.13 11.50 22.18
N VAL A 141 -9.13 11.20 21.35
CA VAL A 141 -7.75 10.99 21.78
C VAL A 141 -6.87 12.11 21.25
N LEU A 142 -6.74 12.24 19.93
CA LEU A 142 -5.74 13.12 19.32
C LEU A 142 -6.08 14.60 19.47
N LEU A 143 -7.24 15.04 18.98
CA LEU A 143 -7.68 16.43 19.10
C LEU A 143 -8.05 16.82 20.54
N TYR A 144 -8.42 15.86 21.39
CA TYR A 144 -8.76 16.17 22.78
C TYR A 144 -7.52 16.44 23.63
N ASN A 145 -6.46 15.65 23.46
CA ASN A 145 -5.26 15.73 24.32
C ASN A 145 -4.08 16.46 23.67
N TYR A 146 -4.00 16.51 22.34
CA TYR A 146 -2.78 16.90 21.61
C TYR A 146 -3.01 17.95 20.51
N LYS A 147 -4.16 18.65 20.51
CA LYS A 147 -4.50 19.62 19.45
C LYS A 147 -3.39 20.63 19.17
N ASP A 148 -2.82 21.19 20.24
CA ASP A 148 -1.79 22.23 20.15
C ASP A 148 -0.36 21.66 20.29
N SER A 149 -0.23 20.33 20.25
CA SER A 149 1.05 19.63 20.35
C SER A 149 1.75 19.54 18.99
N THR A 150 3.07 19.46 19.04
CA THR A 150 3.91 19.20 17.86
C THR A 150 4.53 17.82 17.98
N PHE A 151 4.65 17.12 16.86
CA PHE A 151 5.28 15.82 16.75
C PHE A 151 6.44 15.89 15.77
N VAL A 152 7.47 15.07 15.97
CA VAL A 152 8.45 14.75 14.93
C VAL A 152 7.88 13.58 14.13
N GLU A 153 7.63 13.79 12.84
CA GLU A 153 7.32 12.74 11.88
C GLU A 153 8.63 12.10 11.40
N GLU A 154 8.71 10.79 11.49
CA GLU A 154 9.82 9.97 11.02
C GLU A 154 9.28 8.89 10.07
N LEU A 155 9.87 8.75 8.89
CA LEU A 155 9.47 7.78 7.87
C LEU A 155 10.46 6.63 7.82
N GLY A 156 9.97 5.39 7.71
CA GLY A 156 10.81 4.21 7.61
C GLY A 156 10.10 3.00 7.01
N ILE A 157 10.72 1.84 7.17
CA ILE A 157 10.20 0.54 6.77
C ILE A 157 10.24 -0.42 7.96
N MET A 158 9.23 -1.28 8.07
CA MET A 158 9.23 -2.36 9.04
C MET A 158 10.19 -3.46 8.54
N PRO A 159 11.14 -3.92 9.37
CA PRO A 159 12.00 -5.05 9.01
C PRO A 159 11.13 -6.30 8.81
N LYS A 160 11.55 -7.18 7.89
CA LYS A 160 10.96 -8.50 7.70
C LYS A 160 11.01 -9.26 9.03
N GLU A 161 9.91 -9.87 9.46
CA GLU A 161 10.01 -10.89 10.51
C GLU A 161 10.89 -12.03 9.97
N GLU A 162 12.00 -12.32 10.65
CA GLU A 162 12.85 -13.46 10.31
C GLU A 162 11.99 -14.73 10.39
N ALA A 163 11.88 -15.44 9.26
CA ALA A 163 11.22 -16.72 9.20
C ALA A 163 11.80 -17.67 10.25
N ASP A 164 10.91 -18.37 10.98
CA ASP A 164 11.28 -19.42 11.92
C ASP A 164 12.29 -20.39 11.26
N PRO A 165 13.51 -20.53 11.80
CA PRO A 165 14.57 -21.34 11.19
C PRO A 165 14.23 -22.85 11.11
N ASN A 166 13.08 -23.29 11.64
CA ASN A 166 12.61 -24.66 11.55
C ASN A 166 11.39 -24.87 10.62
N ALA A 167 10.88 -23.84 9.94
CA ALA A 167 9.86 -24.04 8.92
C ALA A 167 10.53 -24.65 7.67
N GLU A 168 10.12 -25.87 7.29
CA GLU A 168 10.54 -26.51 6.02
C GLU A 168 10.44 -25.48 4.89
N GLU A 169 11.51 -25.37 4.07
CA GLU A 169 11.64 -24.46 2.93
C GLU A 169 10.34 -24.38 2.13
N SER A 170 9.50 -23.42 2.50
CA SER A 170 8.35 -23.04 1.71
C SER A 170 8.85 -21.97 0.76
N ILE A 171 8.53 -22.19 -0.51
CA ILE A 171 8.92 -21.39 -1.67
C ILE A 171 8.85 -19.90 -1.27
N GLU A 172 9.99 -19.20 -1.30
CA GLU A 172 10.04 -17.76 -1.08
C GLU A 172 9.00 -17.10 -1.99
N ASN A 173 7.93 -16.59 -1.38
CA ASN A 173 7.02 -15.70 -2.09
C ASN A 173 7.76 -14.37 -2.26
N GLU A 174 8.24 -14.09 -3.48
CA GLU A 174 8.85 -12.81 -3.89
C GLU A 174 7.94 -11.57 -3.68
N ASN A 175 6.76 -11.72 -3.08
CA ASN A 175 5.71 -10.72 -2.96
C ASN A 175 5.43 -10.21 -1.54
N GLU A 176 6.22 -10.59 -0.53
CA GLU A 176 6.10 -10.01 0.82
C GLU A 176 6.75 -8.63 0.87
N GLN A 177 5.94 -7.63 0.49
CA GLN A 177 6.33 -6.23 0.39
C GLN A 177 6.74 -5.66 1.75
N THR A 178 7.91 -5.02 1.82
CA THR A 178 8.34 -4.21 2.96
C THR A 178 7.25 -3.19 3.32
N LYS A 179 6.68 -3.29 4.53
CA LYS A 179 5.61 -2.39 4.98
C LYS A 179 6.20 -1.05 5.41
N ARG A 180 5.61 0.05 4.96
CA ARG A 180 6.07 1.40 5.34
C ARG A 180 5.68 1.69 6.80
N LEU A 181 6.52 2.45 7.50
CA LEU A 181 6.30 2.91 8.88
C LEU A 181 6.31 4.44 8.89
N ILE A 182 5.32 5.03 9.56
CA ILE A 182 5.27 6.45 9.88
C ILE A 182 5.20 6.57 11.40
N ARG A 183 6.21 7.16 12.02
CA ARG A 183 6.27 7.36 13.47
C ARG A 183 6.10 8.83 13.81
N TYR A 184 5.23 9.12 14.76
CA TYR A 184 4.99 10.45 15.32
C TYR A 184 5.46 10.49 16.77
N THR A 185 6.58 11.17 17.03
CA THR A 185 7.13 11.32 18.38
C THR A 185 6.72 12.67 18.96
N LEU A 186 5.99 12.68 20.07
CA LEU A 186 5.56 13.90 20.74
C LEU A 186 6.76 14.76 21.17
N ILE A 187 6.75 16.04 20.81
CA ILE A 187 7.73 17.02 21.28
C ILE A 187 7.20 17.62 22.60
N ASN A 188 7.92 17.34 23.69
CA ASN A 188 7.64 17.91 25.01
C ASN A 188 8.22 19.32 25.18
#